data_AF-K6U1N8-F1
#
_entry.id   AF-K6U1N8-F1
#
_cell.length_a   1.000
_cell.length_b   1.000
_cell.length_c   1.000
_cell.angle_alpha   90.00
_cell.angle_beta   90.00
_cell.angle_gamma   90.00
#
_symmetry.space_group_name_H-M   'P 1'
#
loop_
_entity.id
_entity.type
_entity.pdbx_description
1 polymer ?
#
loop_
_entity_poly.entity_id
_entity_poly.type
_entity_poly.pdbx_seq_one_letter_code
_entity_poly.pdbx_strand_id
1 'polypeptide(L)'
;MSNGIRNIIMGFSLTIFAIALLQSTYQFKGMIYPGISYLYNYVGTNIAPNMVTVVVFDWRGYDTLGEALILVTAVITVLLVFGRGRARLGGK
;
A
#
# COMPACT_ATOMS: atom_id res chain seq x y z
N MET A 1 -16.61 -32.91 -17.37
CA MET A 1 -15.77 -32.26 -18.40
C MET A 1 -15.59 -30.75 -18.20
N SER A 2 -16.40 -30.05 -17.40
CA SER A 2 -16.31 -28.58 -17.22
C SER A 2 -15.10 -28.10 -16.40
N ASN A 3 -14.63 -28.88 -15.41
CA ASN A 3 -13.52 -28.46 -14.53
C ASN A 3 -12.16 -28.45 -15.23
N GLY A 4 -11.91 -29.36 -16.18
CA GLY A 4 -10.67 -29.41 -16.94
C GLY A 4 -10.51 -28.20 -17.87
N ILE A 5 -11.57 -27.87 -18.61
CA ILE A 5 -11.60 -26.69 -19.49
C ILE A 5 -11.47 -25.41 -18.66
N ARG A 6 -12.17 -25.31 -17.52
CA ARG A 6 -12.06 -24.17 -16.60
C ARG A 6 -10.62 -23.98 -16.10
N ASN A 7 -9.93 -25.05 -15.71
CA ASN A 7 -8.55 -24.97 -15.22
C ASN A 7 -7.57 -24.56 -16.33
N ILE A 8 -7.78 -25.01 -17.56
CA ILE A 8 -6.95 -24.60 -18.71
C ILE A 8 -7.16 -23.11 -19.00
N ILE A 9 -8.41 -22.63 -18.99
CA ILE A 9 -8.73 -21.21 -19.19
C ILE A 9 -8.11 -20.35 -18.07
N MET A 10 -8.22 -20.78 -16.81
CA MET A 10 -7.61 -20.07 -15.68
C MET A 10 -6.08 -20.02 -15.78
N GLY A 11 -5.44 -21.14 -16.12
CA GLY A 11 -3.99 -21.21 -16.33
C GLY A 11 -3.54 -20.26 -17.43
N PHE A 12 -4.21 -20.30 -18.58
CA PHE A 12 -3.89 -19.43 -19.71
C PHE A 12 -4.09 -17.94 -19.39
N SER A 13 -5.19 -17.59 -18.72
CA SER A 13 -5.46 -16.23 -18.25
C SER A 13 -4.40 -15.74 -17.26
N LEU A 14 -3.99 -16.58 -16.31
CA LEU A 14 -2.95 -16.25 -15.34
C LEU A 14 -1.60 -16.03 -16.04
N THR A 15 -1.26 -16.86 -17.02
CA THR A 15 -0.02 -16.72 -17.79
C THR A 15 0.01 -15.42 -18.59
N ILE A 16 -1.08 -15.07 -19.27
CA ILE A 16 -1.18 -13.79 -19.99
C ILE A 16 -1.06 -12.62 -19.02
N PHE A 17 -1.76 -12.66 -17.89
CA PHE A 17 -1.68 -11.62 -16.88
C PHE A 17 -0.25 -11.44 -16.33
N ALA A 18 0.44 -12.55 -16.04
CA ALA A 18 1.82 -12.52 -15.57
C ALA A 18 2.77 -11.92 -16.62
N ILE A 19 2.63 -12.30 -17.89
CA ILE A 19 3.42 -11.74 -18.99
C ILE A 19 3.17 -10.24 -19.11
N ALA A 20 1.90 -9.81 -19.08
CA ALA A 20 1.53 -8.40 -19.16
C ALA A 20 2.12 -7.58 -18.00
N LEU A 21 2.08 -8.14 -16.78
CA LEU A 21 2.66 -7.49 -15.60
C LEU A 21 4.18 -7.35 -15.74
N LEU A 22 4.89 -8.41 -16.13
CA LEU A 22 6.34 -8.39 -16.34
C LEU A 22 6.74 -7.42 -17.45
N GLN A 23 6.01 -7.42 -18.57
CA GLN A 23 6.25 -6.50 -19.68
C GLN A 23 6.04 -5.04 -19.24
N SER A 24 4.99 -4.77 -18.46
CA SER A 24 4.75 -3.44 -17.89
C SER A 24 5.93 -3.01 -17.04
N THR A 25 6.35 -3.83 -16.07
CA THR A 25 7.50 -3.51 -15.19
C THR A 25 8.80 -3.28 -15.97
N TYR A 26 9.05 -4.02 -17.06
CA TYR A 26 10.23 -3.81 -17.89
C TYR A 26 10.21 -2.45 -18.60
N GLN A 27 9.04 -2.03 -19.10
CA GLN A 27 8.88 -0.74 -19.79
C GLN A 27 8.90 0.46 -18.83
N PHE A 28 8.62 0.25 -17.54
CA PHE A 28 8.57 1.32 -16.53
C PHE A 28 9.89 2.11 -16.39
N LYS A 29 11.05 1.50 -16.66
CA LYS A 29 12.37 2.14 -16.49
C LYS A 29 12.52 3.45 -17.27
N GLY A 30 11.96 3.53 -18.48
CA GLY A 30 12.08 4.71 -19.34
C GLY A 30 11.11 5.86 -19.00
N MET A 31 10.14 5.60 -18.11
CA MET A 31 9.05 6.53 -17.79
C MET A 31 9.21 7.17 -16.40
N ILE A 32 10.30 6.86 -15.67
CA ILE A 32 10.49 7.38 -14.31
C ILE A 32 10.89 8.85 -14.38
N TYR A 33 9.91 9.73 -14.17
CA TYR A 33 10.15 11.14 -13.88
C TYR A 33 10.16 11.32 -12.35
N PRO A 34 11.24 11.82 -11.74
CA PRO A 34 11.28 12.03 -10.31
C PRO A 34 10.24 13.08 -9.90
N GLY A 35 9.24 12.66 -9.13
CA GLY A 35 8.20 13.55 -8.56
C GLY A 35 8.66 14.35 -7.33
N ILE A 36 9.97 14.38 -7.06
CA ILE A 36 10.60 15.09 -5.94
C ILE A 36 11.66 16.01 -6.54
N SER A 37 11.74 17.24 -6.05
CA SER A 37 12.77 18.19 -6.48
C SER A 37 14.18 17.66 -6.22
N TYR A 38 15.07 17.79 -7.20
CA TYR A 38 16.50 17.45 -7.03
C TYR A 38 17.15 18.25 -5.90
N LEU A 39 16.73 19.50 -5.70
CA LEU A 39 17.22 20.33 -4.61
C LEU A 39 16.83 19.73 -3.26
N TYR A 40 15.58 19.27 -3.12
CA TYR A 40 15.09 18.63 -1.92
C TYR A 40 15.86 17.34 -1.59
N ASN A 41 16.15 16.50 -2.61
CA ASN A 41 17.01 15.32 -2.43
C ASN A 41 18.47 15.68 -2.07
N TYR A 42 18.95 16.86 -2.47
CA TYR A 42 20.29 17.29 -2.09
C TYR A 42 20.34 17.80 -0.64
N VAL A 43 19.36 18.61 -0.23
CA VAL A 43 19.37 19.24 1.11
C VAL A 43 18.65 18.43 2.19
N GLY A 44 17.82 17.47 1.83
CA GLY A 44 16.95 16.75 2.76
C GLY A 44 17.71 16.04 3.87
N THR A 45 18.90 15.50 3.58
CA THR A 45 19.76 14.84 4.57
C THR A 45 20.35 15.79 5.62
N ASN A 46 20.32 17.11 5.36
CA ASN A 46 20.72 18.12 6.35
C ASN A 46 19.64 18.35 7.41
N ILE A 47 18.36 18.04 7.10
CA ILE A 47 17.25 18.13 8.05
C ILE A 47 17.28 16.92 8.98
N ALA A 48 17.39 15.72 8.42
CA ALA A 48 17.53 14.47 9.15
C ALA A 48 18.38 13.47 8.35
N PRO A 49 19.17 12.61 9.02
CA PRO A 49 20.16 11.75 8.34
C PRO A 49 19.56 10.71 7.39
N ASN A 50 18.26 10.41 7.50
CA ASN A 50 17.59 9.42 6.66
C ASN A 50 16.66 10.09 5.63
N MET A 51 17.04 9.96 4.35
CA MET A 51 16.27 10.52 3.23
C MET A 51 14.85 9.99 3.15
N VAL A 52 14.64 8.70 3.42
CA VAL A 52 13.30 8.09 3.33
C VAL A 52 12.38 8.73 4.35
N THR A 53 12.83 8.91 5.60
CA THR A 53 12.02 9.56 6.64
C THR A 53 11.71 11.01 6.31
N VAL A 54 12.66 11.74 5.72
CA VAL A 54 12.45 13.10 5.25
C VAL A 54 11.36 13.13 4.18
N VAL A 55 11.43 12.23 3.20
CA VAL A 55 10.40 12.16 2.15
C VAL A 55 9.03 11.76 2.70
N VAL A 56 8.92 10.74 3.57
CA VAL A 56 7.59 10.28 4.03
C VAL A 56 6.96 11.21 5.06
N PHE A 57 7.72 11.86 5.94
CA PHE A 57 7.17 12.74 6.99
C PHE A 57 7.09 14.21 6.61
N ASP A 58 7.90 14.69 5.67
CA ASP A 58 7.88 16.10 5.22
C ASP A 58 7.28 16.21 3.80
N TRP A 59 7.96 15.74 2.75
CA TRP A 59 7.46 15.87 1.36
C TRP A 59 6.11 15.17 1.10
N ARG A 60 5.92 13.95 1.64
CA ARG A 60 4.71 13.10 1.50
C ARG A 60 3.98 12.91 2.83
N GLY A 61 4.08 13.88 3.74
CA GLY A 61 3.51 13.77 5.09
C GLY A 61 2.00 13.43 5.11
N TYR A 62 1.23 13.88 4.12
CA TYR A 62 -0.20 13.55 4.01
C TYR A 62 -0.49 12.07 3.75
N ASP A 63 0.41 11.36 3.05
CA ASP A 63 0.27 9.93 2.78
C ASP A 63 0.42 9.13 4.09
N THR A 64 1.48 9.43 4.86
CA THR A 64 1.71 8.83 6.18
C THR A 64 0.66 9.23 7.22
N LEU A 65 0.13 10.46 7.17
CA LEU A 65 -1.02 10.87 7.98
C LEU A 65 -2.27 10.04 7.64
N GLY A 66 -2.49 9.78 6.35
CA GLY A 66 -3.54 8.88 5.88
C GLY A 66 -3.36 7.44 6.37
N GLU A 67 -2.15 6.89 6.28
CA GLU A 67 -1.81 5.56 6.80
C GLU A 67 -2.12 5.46 8.31
N ALA A 68 -1.73 6.46 9.11
CA ALA A 68 -2.01 6.49 10.53
C ALA A 68 -3.53 6.57 10.82
N LEU A 69 -4.27 7.36 10.04
CA LEU A 69 -5.72 7.45 10.15
C LEU A 69 -6.40 6.10 9.83
N ILE A 70 -5.94 5.40 8.78
CA ILE A 70 -6.44 4.06 8.42
C ILE A 70 -6.21 3.08 9.57
N LEU A 71 -5.03 3.10 10.21
CA LEU A 71 -4.76 2.22 11.36
C LEU A 71 -5.67 2.52 12.56
N VAL A 72 -5.84 3.80 12.91
CA VAL A 72 -6.71 4.21 14.02
C VAL A 72 -8.17 3.80 13.75
N THR A 73 -8.67 4.07 12.55
CA THR A 73 -10.03 3.70 12.16
C THR A 73 -10.24 2.18 12.10
N ALA A 74 -9.24 1.41 11.67
CA ALA A 74 -9.28 -0.04 11.71
C ALA A 74 -9.39 -0.58 13.14
N VAL A 75 -8.60 -0.05 14.08
CA VAL A 75 -8.67 -0.43 15.50
C VAL A 75 -10.04 -0.09 16.09
N ILE A 76 -10.55 1.11 15.85
CA ILE A 76 -11.89 1.53 16.30
C ILE A 76 -12.96 0.58 15.73
N THR A 77 -12.89 0.25 14.44
CA THR A 77 -13.84 -0.65 13.79
C THR A 77 -13.84 -2.03 14.42
N VAL A 78 -12.66 -2.61 14.68
CA VAL A 78 -12.51 -3.91 15.35
C VAL A 78 -13.11 -3.86 16.76
N LEU A 79 -12.86 -2.79 17.52
CA LEU A 79 -13.43 -2.61 18.86
C LEU A 79 -14.96 -2.45 18.83
N LEU A 80 -15.53 -1.77 17.83
CA LEU A 80 -16.98 -1.63 17.70
C LEU A 80 -17.67 -2.96 17.35
N VAL A 81 -17.07 -3.73 16.43
CA VAL A 81 -17.62 -5.02 15.97
C VAL A 81 -17.48 -6.10 17.03
N PHE A 82 -16.31 -6.23 17.67
CA PHE A 82 -16.00 -7.35 18.57
C PHE A 82 -15.96 -6.96 20.05
N GLY A 83 -15.82 -5.69 20.39
CA GLY A 83 -15.65 -5.22 21.77
C GLY A 83 -16.91 -5.34 22.63
N ARG A 84 -18.12 -5.29 22.03
CA ARG A 84 -19.38 -5.46 22.79
C ARG A 84 -19.56 -6.87 23.38
N GLY A 85 -18.96 -7.90 22.77
CA GLY A 85 -19.10 -9.29 23.26
C GLY A 85 -18.23 -9.63 24.48
N ARG A 86 -17.18 -8.85 24.72
CA ARG A 86 -16.22 -9.05 25.84
C ARG A 86 -16.45 -8.05 26.98
N ALA A 87 -16.89 -6.85 26.67
CA ALA A 87 -17.46 -5.96 27.65
C ALA A 87 -18.86 -6.48 27.99
N ARG A 88 -18.94 -7.47 28.90
CA ARG A 88 -20.07 -7.51 29.85
C ARG A 88 -20.02 -6.18 30.60
N LEU A 89 -20.52 -5.13 29.96
CA LEU A 89 -20.92 -3.91 30.65
C LEU A 89 -21.95 -4.40 31.64
N GLY A 90 -21.52 -4.58 32.88
CA GLY A 90 -22.31 -5.11 33.97
C GLY A 90 -23.56 -4.26 34.12
N GLY A 91 -24.63 -4.74 33.53
CA GLY A 91 -25.98 -4.25 33.68
C GLY A 91 -26.83 -5.49 33.63
N LYS A 92 -27.61 -5.69 34.70
CA LYS A 92 -28.59 -6.77 34.81
C LYS A 92 -29.49 -6.82 33.57
#